data_AF-A0A0D2F7B9-F1
#
_entry.id   AF-A0A0D2F7B9-F1
#
_cell.length_a   1.000
_cell.length_b   1.000
_cell.length_c   1.000
_cell.angle_alpha   90.00
_cell.angle_beta   90.00
_cell.angle_gamma   90.00
#
_symmetry.space_group_name_H-M   'P 1'
#
loop_
_entity.id
_entity.type
_entity.pdbx_description
1 polymer ?
#
loop_
_entity_poly.entity_id
_entity_poly.type
_entity_poly.pdbx_seq_one_letter_code
_entity_poly.pdbx_strand_id
1 'polypeptide(L)'
;MTTTPRPNTTRNYADPTIQILVGDRQEPFHVHYAFLERTHFFQVHGYPNILQTPGPSPSAPLNSPAPSDITVTADGVEVKVEASEEGRVENREPISTPTTPMASTAYVLKGIIYEPEAFEIVVNSLYHVPPSTPAHRSGIRIFRKAYCLALQYQMSDLQDEIVDCFRNFHAVYSVHFDDLLWLARRISGNETVVCQVPIIQYLIEQCAYDIYRDGYDNFESRNPGLQGFLEKGNSSLRVEVFKAMTRIAMANHAPDPALGINHWRVQDWPQYNPNAAAEEATFEVIEVDD
;
A
#
# COMPACT_ATOMS: atom_id res chain seq x y z
N MET A 1 4.20 -20.70 57.31
CA MET A 1 3.09 -20.07 56.59
C MET A 1 3.59 -19.80 55.18
N THR A 2 3.09 -20.57 54.23
CA THR A 2 3.64 -20.71 52.87
C THR A 2 2.65 -20.05 51.93
N THR A 3 2.99 -18.91 51.35
CA THR A 3 2.16 -18.22 50.35
C THR A 3 2.83 -18.35 49.00
N THR A 4 2.38 -19.36 48.25
CA THR A 4 2.71 -19.54 46.84
C THR A 4 2.08 -18.40 46.04
N PRO A 5 2.82 -17.68 45.18
CA PRO A 5 2.20 -16.76 44.23
C PRO A 5 1.44 -17.58 43.18
N ARG A 6 0.19 -17.18 42.91
CA ARG A 6 -0.67 -17.77 41.89
C ARG A 6 0.00 -17.68 40.51
N PRO A 7 -0.03 -18.74 39.70
CA PRO A 7 0.32 -18.64 38.30
C PRO A 7 -0.82 -17.91 37.57
N ASN A 8 -0.56 -16.72 37.04
CA ASN A 8 -1.42 -16.15 36.02
C ASN A 8 -1.19 -16.95 34.73
N THR A 9 -1.94 -18.03 34.62
CA THR A 9 -2.02 -18.83 33.40
C THR A 9 -2.82 -18.09 32.31
N THR A 10 -2.21 -18.08 31.12
CA THR A 10 -2.82 -18.41 29.82
C THR A 10 -3.57 -17.33 29.03
N ARG A 11 -2.88 -16.70 28.06
CA ARG A 11 -2.99 -17.00 26.61
C ARG A 11 -2.21 -15.94 25.80
N ASN A 12 -0.92 -16.18 25.58
CA ASN A 12 -0.20 -15.59 24.44
C ASN A 12 -0.63 -16.38 23.19
N TYR A 13 -1.81 -16.10 22.65
CA TYR A 13 -2.03 -16.39 21.23
C TYR A 13 -1.27 -15.30 20.49
N ALA A 14 -0.26 -15.70 19.71
CA ALA A 14 0.39 -14.81 18.77
C ALA A 14 -0.70 -14.08 17.98
N ASP A 15 -0.61 -12.75 17.90
CA ASP A 15 -1.56 -11.96 17.13
C ASP A 15 -1.67 -12.56 15.72
N PRO A 16 -2.89 -12.73 15.18
CA PRO A 16 -3.08 -13.41 13.91
C PRO A 16 -2.32 -12.67 12.80
N THR A 17 -1.51 -13.40 12.04
CA THR A 17 -0.84 -12.88 10.85
C THR A 17 -1.68 -13.15 9.62
N ILE A 18 -1.65 -12.20 8.69
CA ILE A 18 -2.27 -12.26 7.38
C ILE A 18 -1.18 -12.54 6.36
N GLN A 19 -1.41 -13.53 5.50
CA GLN A 19 -0.57 -13.75 4.34
C GLN A 19 -1.02 -12.86 3.17
N ILE A 20 -0.06 -12.09 2.66
CA ILE A 20 -0.23 -11.18 1.52
C ILE A 20 0.79 -11.60 0.44
N LEU A 21 0.32 -11.92 -0.76
CA LEU A 21 1.19 -12.17 -1.92
C LEU A 21 1.38 -10.90 -2.72
N VAL A 22 2.62 -10.49 -2.97
CA VAL A 22 2.94 -9.20 -3.60
C VAL A 22 3.66 -9.37 -4.93
N GLY A 23 3.23 -8.58 -5.91
CA GLY A 23 3.85 -8.47 -7.23
C GLY A 23 3.59 -9.68 -8.13
N ASP A 24 4.19 -9.63 -9.32
CA ASP A 24 3.99 -10.67 -10.34
C ASP A 24 4.55 -12.03 -9.91
N ARG A 25 5.61 -12.01 -9.08
CA ARG A 25 6.21 -13.20 -8.47
C ARG A 25 5.43 -13.74 -7.28
N GLN A 26 4.40 -13.03 -6.80
CA GLN A 26 3.58 -13.41 -5.66
C GLN A 26 4.42 -13.72 -4.43
N GLU A 27 5.36 -12.83 -4.10
CA GLU A 27 6.25 -13.01 -2.94
C GLU A 27 5.44 -12.92 -1.64
N PRO A 28 5.57 -13.89 -0.72
CA PRO A 28 4.71 -13.96 0.46
C PRO A 28 5.22 -13.10 1.61
N PHE A 29 4.35 -12.24 2.12
CA PHE A 29 4.54 -11.46 3.34
C PHE A 29 3.56 -11.93 4.42
N HIS A 30 4.01 -12.01 5.67
CA HIS A 30 3.18 -12.32 6.83
C HIS A 30 3.17 -11.11 7.76
N VAL A 31 2.03 -10.44 7.86
CA VAL A 31 1.89 -9.20 8.62
C VAL A 31 0.83 -9.35 9.70
N HIS A 32 1.10 -8.90 10.93
CA HIS A 32 0.11 -8.96 12.00
C HIS A 32 -1.11 -8.11 11.64
N TYR A 33 -2.31 -8.68 11.81
CA TYR A 33 -3.58 -8.01 11.57
C TYR A 33 -3.64 -6.66 12.27
N ALA A 34 -3.23 -6.61 13.54
CA ALA A 34 -3.24 -5.42 14.38
C ALA A 34 -2.39 -4.26 13.80
N PHE A 35 -1.37 -4.53 12.99
CA PHE A 35 -0.59 -3.48 12.34
C PHE A 35 -1.27 -2.96 11.08
N LEU A 36 -1.85 -3.84 10.27
CA LEU A 36 -2.61 -3.44 9.09
C LEU A 36 -3.87 -2.65 9.47
N GLU A 37 -4.54 -3.02 10.57
CA GLU A 37 -5.76 -2.36 11.06
C GLU A 37 -5.53 -0.89 11.48
N ARG A 38 -4.31 -0.55 11.88
CA ARG A 38 -3.92 0.84 12.20
C ARG A 38 -3.68 1.71 10.98
N THR A 39 -3.72 1.12 9.79
CA THR A 39 -3.52 1.81 8.51
C THR A 39 -4.79 1.75 7.67
N HIS A 40 -4.78 2.41 6.51
CA HIS A 40 -5.86 2.32 5.54
C HIS A 40 -5.84 1.05 4.68
N PHE A 41 -5.03 0.04 5.02
CA PHE A 41 -4.89 -1.17 4.23
C PHE A 41 -6.24 -1.87 3.98
N PHE A 42 -7.08 -2.06 5.00
CA PHE A 42 -8.37 -2.75 4.84
C PHE A 42 -9.45 -1.89 4.21
N GLN A 43 -9.37 -0.56 4.32
CA GLN A 43 -10.24 0.37 3.62
C GLN A 43 -9.99 0.31 2.11
N VAL A 44 -8.76 0.02 1.72
CA VAL A 44 -8.34 -0.11 0.32
C VAL A 44 -8.64 -1.51 -0.24
N HIS A 45 -8.31 -2.56 0.50
CA HIS A 45 -8.33 -3.95 0.00
C HIS A 45 -9.51 -4.78 0.52
N GLY A 46 -10.34 -4.21 1.40
CA GLY A 46 -11.40 -4.91 2.12
C GLY A 46 -10.92 -5.52 3.43
N TYR A 47 -11.86 -5.70 4.37
CA TYR A 47 -11.58 -6.40 5.62
C TYR A 47 -11.55 -7.91 5.37
N PRO A 48 -10.63 -8.64 6.03
CA PRO A 48 -10.58 -10.09 5.89
C PRO A 48 -11.83 -10.70 6.53
N ASN A 49 -12.40 -11.73 5.92
CA ASN A 49 -13.42 -12.57 6.54
C ASN A 49 -12.78 -13.45 7.62
N ILE A 50 -12.26 -12.83 8.68
CA ILE A 50 -11.86 -13.54 9.88
C ILE A 50 -13.18 -13.98 10.50
N LEU A 51 -13.48 -15.28 10.37
CA LEU A 51 -14.60 -15.92 11.04
C LEU A 51 -14.68 -15.35 12.45
N GLN A 52 -15.75 -14.57 12.71
CA GLN A 52 -16.18 -14.29 14.07
C GLN A 52 -16.13 -15.63 14.78
N THR A 53 -15.25 -15.75 15.76
CA THR A 53 -15.19 -16.96 16.58
C THR A 53 -16.62 -17.20 17.02
N PRO A 54 -17.25 -18.36 16.73
CA PRO A 54 -18.60 -18.59 17.20
C PRO A 54 -18.55 -18.47 18.71
N GLY A 55 -19.05 -17.35 19.23
CA GLY A 55 -19.38 -17.22 20.63
C GLY A 55 -20.25 -18.41 21.00
N PRO A 56 -20.12 -18.95 22.22
CA PRO A 56 -20.76 -20.21 22.59
C PRO A 56 -22.23 -20.14 22.22
N SER A 57 -22.60 -20.91 21.20
CA SER A 57 -23.98 -21.04 20.77
C SER A 57 -24.76 -21.59 21.96
N PRO A 58 -25.87 -20.96 22.37
CA PRO A 58 -26.64 -21.43 23.51
C PRO A 58 -27.09 -22.87 23.25
N SER A 59 -26.84 -23.70 24.24
CA SER A 59 -27.05 -25.15 24.27
C SER A 59 -28.45 -25.50 23.77
N ALA A 60 -28.54 -26.16 22.61
CA ALA A 60 -29.75 -26.87 22.23
C ALA A 60 -29.87 -28.13 23.11
N PRO A 61 -31.01 -28.37 23.77
CA PRO A 61 -31.15 -29.54 24.62
C PRO A 61 -31.33 -30.81 23.78
N LEU A 62 -30.60 -31.87 24.17
CA LEU A 62 -30.87 -33.25 23.80
C LEU A 62 -32.36 -33.57 23.99
N ASN A 63 -33.00 -34.15 22.98
CA ASN A 63 -33.83 -35.34 23.11
C ASN A 63 -34.33 -35.81 21.73
N SER A 64 -33.76 -36.93 21.26
CA SER A 64 -34.42 -37.86 20.33
C SER A 64 -35.27 -38.85 21.16
N PRO A 65 -36.31 -39.50 20.61
CA PRO A 65 -36.10 -40.60 19.66
C PRO A 65 -37.10 -40.65 18.48
N ALA A 66 -36.62 -41.14 17.32
CA ALA A 66 -37.45 -41.67 16.23
C ALA A 66 -38.13 -42.99 16.67
N PRO A 67 -39.24 -43.48 16.07
CA PRO A 67 -39.22 -44.01 14.68
C PRO A 67 -40.56 -43.91 13.91
N SER A 68 -40.53 -44.03 12.57
CA SER A 68 -41.58 -44.69 11.77
C SER A 68 -41.11 -44.89 10.32
N ASP A 69 -41.11 -46.16 9.89
CA ASP A 69 -41.02 -46.62 8.51
C ASP A 69 -42.26 -46.20 7.68
N ILE A 70 -42.10 -46.06 6.36
CA ILE A 70 -42.84 -46.80 5.31
C ILE A 70 -42.43 -46.32 3.90
N THR A 71 -42.20 -47.33 3.07
CA THR A 71 -41.87 -47.50 1.64
C THR A 71 -42.75 -46.77 0.61
N VAL A 72 -42.22 -46.52 -0.62
CA VAL A 72 -42.64 -47.11 -1.92
C VAL A 72 -41.90 -46.45 -3.12
N THR A 73 -41.53 -47.32 -4.06
CA THR A 73 -40.75 -47.24 -5.32
C THR A 73 -41.47 -46.70 -6.58
N ALA A 74 -40.72 -46.21 -7.58
CA ALA A 74 -40.76 -46.58 -9.02
C ALA A 74 -39.76 -45.70 -9.83
N ASP A 75 -38.71 -46.27 -10.46
CA ASP A 75 -38.60 -46.68 -11.90
C ASP A 75 -38.64 -45.49 -12.89
N GLY A 76 -37.79 -45.28 -13.89
CA GLY A 76 -36.57 -45.90 -14.46
C GLY A 76 -35.86 -44.77 -15.25
N VAL A 77 -34.62 -44.90 -15.72
CA VAL A 77 -34.25 -45.48 -17.02
C VAL A 77 -32.73 -45.68 -17.04
N GLU A 78 -32.34 -46.89 -17.42
CA GLU A 78 -30.98 -47.31 -17.78
C GLU A 78 -30.52 -46.69 -19.11
N VAL A 79 -29.24 -46.28 -19.20
CA VAL A 79 -28.40 -46.61 -20.38
C VAL A 79 -26.98 -46.95 -19.91
N LYS A 80 -26.64 -48.21 -20.15
CA LYS A 80 -25.37 -48.97 -20.04
C LYS A 80 -24.37 -48.47 -21.11
N VAL A 81 -23.04 -48.58 -21.04
CA VAL A 81 -22.14 -49.77 -21.14
C VAL A 81 -20.69 -49.20 -21.02
N GLU A 82 -19.87 -49.55 -20.01
CA GLU A 82 -18.79 -50.60 -19.96
C GLU A 82 -17.67 -50.44 -21.03
N ALA A 83 -16.39 -50.76 -20.86
CA ALA A 83 -15.49 -51.42 -19.89
C ALA A 83 -14.03 -51.11 -20.37
N SER A 84 -12.87 -51.45 -19.77
CA SER A 84 -12.37 -52.56 -18.93
C SER A 84 -11.05 -52.07 -18.27
N GLU A 85 -10.83 -52.29 -16.97
CA GLU A 85 -9.96 -53.34 -16.32
C GLU A 85 -8.45 -53.07 -16.48
N GLU A 86 -7.57 -53.17 -15.46
CA GLU A 86 -7.42 -54.22 -14.44
C GLU A 86 -6.37 -53.77 -13.37
N GLY A 87 -6.48 -54.21 -12.10
CA GLY A 87 -5.38 -54.11 -11.11
C GLY A 87 -5.78 -54.09 -9.62
N ARG A 88 -5.68 -55.24 -8.95
CA ARG A 88 -6.05 -55.52 -7.53
C ARG A 88 -5.18 -54.84 -6.45
N VAL A 89 -5.89 -54.37 -5.41
CA VAL A 89 -5.73 -54.58 -3.94
C VAL A 89 -4.41 -54.21 -3.25
N GLU A 90 -4.46 -53.19 -2.39
CA GLU A 90 -4.11 -53.34 -0.96
C GLU A 90 -4.67 -52.20 -0.09
N ASN A 91 -5.32 -52.60 1.01
CA ASN A 91 -5.85 -51.72 2.06
C ASN A 91 -4.72 -50.92 2.73
N ARG A 92 -4.79 -49.59 2.68
CA ARG A 92 -4.19 -48.74 3.71
C ARG A 92 -5.15 -47.61 4.07
N GLU A 93 -5.51 -47.60 5.34
CA GLU A 93 -6.23 -46.55 6.05
C GLU A 93 -5.69 -45.16 5.66
N PRO A 94 -6.54 -44.15 5.44
CA PRO A 94 -6.07 -42.79 5.40
C PRO A 94 -5.72 -42.37 6.83
N ILE A 95 -4.43 -42.45 7.15
CA ILE A 95 -3.83 -41.74 8.28
C ILE A 95 -4.30 -40.29 8.19
N SER A 96 -5.09 -39.88 9.18
CA SER A 96 -5.52 -38.51 9.36
C SER A 96 -4.28 -37.64 9.54
N THR A 97 -3.88 -36.95 8.48
CA THR A 97 -2.90 -35.88 8.59
C THR A 97 -3.51 -34.76 9.42
N PRO A 98 -2.80 -34.24 10.44
CA PRO A 98 -3.28 -33.11 11.20
C PRO A 98 -3.40 -31.93 10.25
N THR A 99 -4.61 -31.39 10.15
CA THR A 99 -4.91 -30.17 9.42
C THR A 99 -4.22 -29.02 10.15
N THR A 100 -2.97 -28.74 9.78
CA THR A 100 -2.38 -27.42 10.01
C THR A 100 -3.37 -26.43 9.42
N PRO A 101 -3.80 -25.37 10.12
CA PRO A 101 -4.63 -24.35 9.50
C PRO A 101 -3.77 -23.75 8.38
N MET A 102 -4.05 -24.15 7.15
CA MET A 102 -3.48 -23.49 5.98
C MET A 102 -3.88 -22.02 6.14
N ALA A 103 -2.89 -21.16 6.33
CA ALA A 103 -3.07 -19.74 6.12
C ALA A 103 -3.55 -19.62 4.67
N SER A 104 -4.87 -19.56 4.49
CA SER A 104 -5.46 -19.27 3.21
C SER A 104 -4.95 -17.89 2.85
N THR A 105 -4.25 -17.76 1.72
CA THR A 105 -3.80 -16.47 1.21
C THR A 105 -4.97 -15.51 1.24
N ALA A 106 -4.87 -14.47 2.07
CA ALA A 106 -5.98 -13.55 2.28
C ALA A 106 -5.98 -12.44 1.21
N TYR A 107 -4.80 -12.03 0.71
CA TYR A 107 -4.66 -10.95 -0.26
C TYR A 107 -3.62 -11.25 -1.34
N VAL A 108 -3.89 -10.75 -2.55
CA VAL A 108 -2.96 -10.78 -3.68
C VAL A 108 -2.87 -9.36 -4.25
N LEU A 109 -1.71 -8.72 -4.06
CA LEU A 109 -1.44 -7.36 -4.50
C LEU A 109 -0.68 -7.38 -5.82
N LYS A 110 -1.30 -6.89 -6.90
CA LYS A 110 -0.70 -6.83 -8.24
C LYS A 110 -0.82 -5.43 -8.82
N GLY A 111 0.21 -5.00 -9.55
CA GLY A 111 0.24 -3.72 -10.24
C GLY A 111 1.58 -3.02 -10.12
N ILE A 112 1.70 -1.88 -10.80
CA ILE A 112 2.98 -1.19 -11.01
C ILE A 112 3.65 -0.75 -9.68
N ILE A 113 2.85 -0.40 -8.67
CA ILE A 113 3.34 0.05 -7.36
C ILE A 113 3.53 -1.09 -6.36
N TYR A 114 2.95 -2.27 -6.60
CA TYR A 114 3.03 -3.45 -5.73
C TYR A 114 4.24 -4.32 -6.12
N GLU A 115 5.43 -3.78 -5.89
CA GLU A 115 6.69 -4.50 -6.02
C GLU A 115 7.13 -5.01 -4.63
N PRO A 116 7.63 -6.26 -4.49
CA PRO A 116 7.99 -6.83 -3.19
C PRO A 116 8.91 -5.93 -2.37
N GLU A 117 9.97 -5.39 -2.99
CA GLU A 117 10.94 -4.51 -2.34
C GLU A 117 10.31 -3.20 -1.84
N ALA A 118 9.28 -2.70 -2.52
CA ALA A 118 8.56 -1.50 -2.10
C ALA A 118 7.58 -1.79 -0.96
N PHE A 119 6.94 -2.96 -0.99
CA PHE A 119 6.07 -3.40 0.08
C PHE A 119 6.85 -3.80 1.33
N GLU A 120 8.07 -4.32 1.18
CA GLU A 120 8.98 -4.60 2.30
C GLU A 120 9.26 -3.34 3.13
N ILE A 121 9.42 -2.18 2.49
CA ILE A 121 9.57 -0.89 3.19
C ILE A 121 8.34 -0.57 4.05
N VAL A 122 7.13 -0.80 3.51
CA VAL A 122 5.87 -0.61 4.24
C VAL A 122 5.80 -1.55 5.44
N VAL A 123 6.10 -2.83 5.23
CA VAL A 123 6.09 -3.84 6.30
C VAL A 123 7.11 -3.49 7.37
N ASN A 124 8.35 -3.19 7.01
CA ASN A 124 9.39 -2.81 7.97
C ASN A 124 8.97 -1.60 8.81
N SER A 125 8.34 -0.59 8.21
CA SER A 125 7.81 0.57 8.94
C SER A 125 6.72 0.20 9.95
N LEU A 126 5.83 -0.75 9.61
CA LEU A 126 4.82 -1.28 10.56
C LEU A 126 5.46 -1.95 11.79
N TYR A 127 6.67 -2.48 11.64
CA TYR A 127 7.47 -3.04 12.73
C TYR A 127 8.48 -2.03 13.32
N HIS A 128 8.27 -0.73 13.08
CA HIS A 128 9.11 0.36 13.58
C HIS A 128 10.58 0.28 13.12
N VAL A 129 10.82 -0.28 11.94
CA VAL A 129 12.13 -0.26 11.28
C VAL A 129 12.12 0.83 10.22
N PRO A 130 12.83 1.96 10.43
CA PRO A 130 12.82 3.07 9.49
C PRO A 130 13.57 2.69 8.20
N PRO A 131 13.17 3.24 7.05
CA PRO A 131 13.87 3.02 5.80
C PRO A 131 15.26 3.67 5.83
N SER A 132 16.23 3.00 5.19
CA SER A 132 17.58 3.52 5.01
C SER A 132 17.73 4.24 3.67
N THR A 133 18.50 5.32 3.64
CA THR A 133 18.75 6.06 2.39
C THR A 133 19.39 5.15 1.35
N PRO A 134 18.82 5.05 0.13
CA PRO A 134 19.33 4.15 -0.89
C PRO A 134 20.74 4.55 -1.33
N ALA A 135 21.63 3.58 -1.52
CA ALA A 135 22.99 3.83 -2.03
C ALA A 135 23.04 4.04 -3.56
N HIS A 136 21.98 3.62 -4.28
CA HIS A 136 21.94 3.59 -5.73
C HIS A 136 20.60 4.06 -6.27
N ARG A 137 20.59 4.53 -7.52
CA ARG A 137 19.39 5.07 -8.17
C ARG A 137 18.25 4.06 -8.33
N SER A 138 18.55 2.77 -8.43
CA SER A 138 17.54 1.71 -8.42
C SER A 138 16.70 1.75 -7.15
N GLY A 139 17.31 2.04 -5.99
CA GLY A 139 16.63 2.19 -4.71
C GLY A 139 15.60 3.33 -4.72
N ILE A 140 15.90 4.48 -5.32
CA ILE A 140 14.93 5.58 -5.47
C ILE A 140 13.68 5.14 -6.25
N ARG A 141 13.81 4.22 -7.21
CA ARG A 141 12.63 3.66 -7.91
C ARG A 141 11.71 2.90 -6.96
N ILE A 142 12.28 2.11 -6.06
CA ILE A 142 11.56 1.38 -5.01
C ILE A 142 10.91 2.36 -4.03
N PHE A 143 11.64 3.38 -3.59
CA PHE A 143 11.14 4.39 -2.66
C PHE A 143 9.96 5.20 -3.22
N ARG A 144 9.93 5.52 -4.53
CA ARG A 144 8.75 6.14 -5.16
C ARG A 144 7.50 5.27 -5.03
N LYS A 145 7.64 3.95 -5.25
CA LYS A 145 6.52 3.00 -5.12
C LYS A 145 6.09 2.87 -3.67
N ALA A 146 7.05 2.75 -2.75
CA ALA A 146 6.77 2.71 -1.31
C ALA A 146 6.04 3.98 -0.85
N TYR A 147 6.40 5.15 -1.38
CA TYR A 147 5.70 6.40 -1.06
C TYR A 147 4.23 6.38 -1.53
N CYS A 148 3.96 5.87 -2.74
CA CYS A 148 2.58 5.68 -3.21
C CYS A 148 1.79 4.75 -2.29
N LEU A 149 2.40 3.66 -1.81
CA LEU A 149 1.76 2.75 -0.85
C LEU A 149 1.54 3.45 0.51
N ALA A 150 2.51 4.21 1.00
CA ALA A 150 2.40 4.96 2.25
C ALA A 150 1.28 6.01 2.19
N LEU A 151 1.10 6.68 1.05
CA LEU A 151 -0.04 7.54 0.80
C LEU A 151 -1.37 6.76 0.81
N GLN A 152 -1.42 5.64 0.08
CA GLN A 152 -2.62 4.82 -0.04
C GLN A 152 -3.07 4.23 1.31
N TYR A 153 -2.11 3.89 2.17
CA TYR A 153 -2.35 3.35 3.51
C TYR A 153 -2.37 4.41 4.62
N GLN A 154 -2.28 5.70 4.26
CA GLN A 154 -2.26 6.84 5.20
C GLN A 154 -1.19 6.73 6.29
N MET A 155 0.00 6.25 5.93
CA MET A 155 1.15 6.13 6.83
C MET A 155 1.98 7.41 6.79
N SER A 156 1.54 8.45 7.49
CA SER A 156 2.18 9.77 7.48
C SER A 156 3.65 9.74 7.91
N ASP A 157 3.98 8.98 8.98
CA ASP A 157 5.36 8.87 9.46
C ASP A 157 6.28 8.26 8.39
N LEU A 158 5.81 7.22 7.68
CA LEU A 158 6.55 6.61 6.59
C LEU A 158 6.70 7.55 5.39
N GLN A 159 5.70 8.37 5.11
CA GLN A 159 5.82 9.40 4.07
C GLN A 159 6.95 10.38 4.39
N ASP A 160 7.02 10.86 5.63
CA ASP A 160 8.08 11.77 6.09
C ASP A 160 9.46 11.12 6.04
N GLU A 161 9.58 9.88 6.53
CA GLU A 161 10.83 9.10 6.49
C GLU A 161 11.33 8.87 5.06
N ILE A 162 10.42 8.60 4.12
CA ILE A 162 10.76 8.44 2.71
C ILE A 162 11.21 9.77 2.11
N VAL A 163 10.52 10.89 2.40
CA VAL A 163 10.95 12.23 1.95
C VAL A 163 12.39 12.50 2.42
N ASP A 164 12.71 12.21 3.68
CA ASP A 164 14.07 12.37 4.19
C ASP A 164 15.08 11.45 3.49
N CYS A 165 14.71 10.22 3.13
CA CYS A 165 15.58 9.36 2.32
C CYS A 165 15.84 9.94 0.91
N PHE A 166 14.86 10.60 0.29
CA PHE A 166 15.06 11.32 -0.97
C PHE A 166 15.97 12.54 -0.81
N ARG A 167 15.83 13.28 0.30
CA ARG A 167 16.69 14.43 0.63
C ARG A 167 18.14 14.00 0.81
N ASN A 168 18.37 13.00 1.65
CA ASN A 168 19.70 12.44 1.89
C ASN A 168 20.33 11.88 0.60
N PHE A 169 19.54 11.25 -0.27
CA PHE A 169 20.03 10.80 -1.56
C PHE A 169 20.41 11.97 -2.47
N HIS A 170 19.58 13.00 -2.59
CA HIS A 170 19.86 14.14 -3.47
C HIS A 170 20.94 15.09 -2.93
N ALA A 171 21.29 15.00 -1.65
CA ALA A 171 22.47 15.69 -1.11
C ALA A 171 23.78 15.20 -1.75
N VAL A 172 23.79 14.00 -2.35
CA VAL A 172 24.96 13.39 -2.99
C VAL A 172 24.76 13.24 -4.50
N TYR A 173 23.53 13.03 -4.97
CA TYR A 173 23.21 12.74 -6.36
C TYR A 173 22.22 13.75 -6.95
N SER A 174 22.35 14.10 -8.23
CA SER A 174 21.37 15.00 -8.88
C SER A 174 19.98 14.38 -8.99
N VAL A 175 18.95 15.22 -8.89
CA VAL A 175 17.56 14.80 -9.12
C VAL A 175 17.36 14.44 -10.59
N HIS A 176 16.46 13.50 -10.87
CA HIS A 176 15.96 13.30 -12.24
C HIS A 176 14.51 13.71 -12.29
N PHE A 177 14.19 14.50 -13.30
CA PHE A 177 12.86 15.03 -13.56
C PHE A 177 11.81 13.93 -13.78
N ASP A 178 12.23 12.79 -14.33
CA ASP A 178 11.36 11.62 -14.50
C ASP A 178 10.82 11.07 -13.18
N ASP A 179 11.50 11.31 -12.06
CA ASP A 179 11.01 10.88 -10.75
C ASP A 179 9.81 11.70 -10.30
N LEU A 180 9.83 13.01 -10.54
CA LEU A 180 8.69 13.90 -10.35
C LEU A 180 7.52 13.51 -11.27
N LEU A 181 7.78 13.33 -12.57
CA LEU A 181 6.73 12.96 -13.52
C LEU A 181 6.11 11.59 -13.22
N TRP A 182 6.90 10.64 -12.77
CA TRP A 182 6.42 9.30 -12.46
C TRP A 182 5.47 9.32 -11.26
N LEU A 183 5.81 10.06 -10.20
CA LEU A 183 5.01 10.20 -8.98
C LEU A 183 3.74 11.00 -9.25
N ALA A 184 3.85 12.15 -9.92
CA ALA A 184 2.72 13.03 -10.19
C ALA A 184 1.62 12.35 -11.02
N ARG A 185 1.98 11.38 -11.88
CA ARG A 185 1.02 10.60 -12.68
C ARG A 185 0.35 9.45 -11.92
N ARG A 186 0.82 9.10 -10.72
CA ARG A 186 0.38 7.91 -9.96
C ARG A 186 -0.26 8.23 -8.63
N ILE A 187 0.01 9.42 -8.09
CA ILE A 187 -0.79 9.94 -7.00
C ILE A 187 -2.18 10.28 -7.55
N SER A 188 -3.22 9.81 -6.88
CA SER A 188 -4.61 10.03 -7.30
C SER A 188 -5.07 11.45 -6.92
N GLY A 189 -6.22 11.88 -7.43
CA GLY A 189 -6.78 13.21 -7.15
C GLY A 189 -6.54 14.22 -8.26
N ASN A 190 -7.09 15.42 -8.06
CA ASN A 190 -6.94 16.50 -9.03
C ASN A 190 -5.50 17.03 -9.04
N GLU A 191 -5.12 17.70 -10.13
CA GLU A 191 -3.73 18.15 -10.32
C GLU A 191 -3.24 19.11 -9.22
N THR A 192 -4.14 19.93 -8.68
CA THR A 192 -3.84 20.86 -7.60
C THR A 192 -3.54 20.16 -6.28
N VAL A 193 -4.25 19.09 -5.95
CA VAL A 193 -4.01 18.26 -4.75
C VAL A 193 -2.70 17.50 -4.89
N VAL A 194 -2.39 16.96 -6.08
CA VAL A 194 -1.10 16.29 -6.33
C VAL A 194 0.08 17.23 -6.06
N CYS A 195 -0.02 18.51 -6.44
CA CYS A 195 1.02 19.50 -6.18
C CYS A 195 1.17 19.90 -4.69
N GLN A 196 0.24 19.50 -3.82
CA GLN A 196 0.33 19.71 -2.37
C GLN A 196 0.98 18.53 -1.65
N VAL A 197 1.22 17.41 -2.34
CA VAL A 197 1.82 16.24 -1.73
C VAL A 197 3.28 16.53 -1.37
N PRO A 198 3.75 16.24 -0.14
CA PRO A 198 5.07 16.64 0.33
C PRO A 198 6.23 16.20 -0.59
N ILE A 199 6.25 14.95 -1.04
CA ILE A 199 7.31 14.49 -1.96
C ILE A 199 7.30 15.23 -3.31
N ILE A 200 6.11 15.61 -3.79
CA ILE A 200 5.97 16.30 -5.07
C ILE A 200 6.56 17.70 -4.95
N GLN A 201 6.27 18.40 -3.87
CA GLN A 201 6.83 19.72 -3.62
C GLN A 201 8.33 19.69 -3.40
N TYR A 202 8.82 18.74 -2.61
CA TYR A 202 10.23 18.54 -2.45
C TYR A 202 10.92 18.35 -3.81
N LEU A 203 10.38 17.47 -4.67
CA LEU A 203 10.95 17.22 -5.99
C LEU A 203 10.83 18.43 -6.93
N ILE A 204 9.76 19.21 -6.85
CA ILE A 204 9.60 20.48 -7.59
C ILE A 204 10.73 21.44 -7.20
N GLU A 205 10.93 21.65 -5.90
CA GLU A 205 11.95 22.57 -5.41
C GLU A 205 13.36 22.07 -5.70
N GLN A 206 13.63 20.77 -5.55
CA GLN A 206 14.93 20.18 -5.90
C GLN A 206 15.23 20.29 -7.40
N CYS A 207 14.24 20.04 -8.27
CA CYS A 207 14.42 20.23 -9.71
C CYS A 207 14.70 21.70 -10.06
N ALA A 208 13.95 22.63 -9.47
CA ALA A 208 14.16 24.05 -9.68
C ALA A 208 15.55 24.51 -9.19
N TYR A 209 16.02 23.99 -8.06
CA TYR A 209 17.35 24.24 -7.53
C TYR A 209 18.44 23.68 -8.44
N ASP A 210 18.34 22.43 -8.89
CA ASP A 210 19.31 21.81 -9.78
C ASP A 210 19.37 22.52 -11.16
N ILE A 211 18.23 23.00 -11.68
CA ILE A 211 18.19 23.84 -12.89
C ILE A 211 18.93 25.17 -12.67
N TYR A 212 18.70 25.83 -11.53
CA TYR A 212 19.36 27.09 -11.18
C TYR A 212 20.87 26.90 -10.98
N ARG A 213 21.29 25.82 -10.29
CA ARG A 213 22.70 25.53 -9.98
C ARG A 213 23.49 25.11 -11.22
N ASP A 214 22.97 24.17 -12.00
CA ASP A 214 23.71 23.53 -13.09
C ASP A 214 23.45 24.18 -14.46
N GLY A 215 22.40 25.00 -14.56
CA GLY A 215 21.92 25.59 -15.81
C GLY A 215 20.91 24.71 -16.56
N TYR A 216 20.01 25.34 -17.31
CA TYR A 216 18.92 24.65 -18.04
C TYR A 216 19.44 23.57 -18.99
N ASP A 217 20.37 23.90 -19.90
CA ASP A 217 20.85 22.96 -20.93
C ASP A 217 21.51 21.71 -20.33
N ASN A 218 22.28 21.89 -19.24
CA ASN A 218 22.92 20.78 -18.52
C ASN A 218 21.91 19.92 -17.77
N PHE A 219 20.86 20.53 -17.22
CA PHE A 219 19.78 19.78 -16.57
C PHE A 219 18.95 19.02 -17.61
N GLU A 220 18.58 19.65 -18.73
CA GLU A 220 17.79 19.05 -19.82
C GLU A 220 18.51 17.86 -20.45
N SER A 221 19.81 17.96 -20.72
CA SER A 221 20.59 16.85 -21.32
C SER A 221 20.59 15.58 -20.47
N ARG A 222 20.43 15.70 -19.15
CA ARG A 222 20.32 14.58 -18.19
C ARG A 222 18.87 14.14 -17.97
N ASN A 223 17.89 14.94 -18.42
CA ASN A 223 16.47 14.80 -18.12
C ASN A 223 15.62 14.92 -19.40
N PRO A 224 15.64 13.90 -20.29
CA PRO A 224 14.95 13.96 -21.58
C PRO A 224 13.43 14.13 -21.46
N GLY A 225 12.83 13.77 -20.32
CA GLY A 225 11.41 13.98 -20.05
C GLY A 225 11.02 15.46 -19.84
N LEU A 226 11.98 16.36 -19.60
CA LEU A 226 11.71 17.77 -19.29
C LEU A 226 11.11 18.52 -20.48
N GLN A 227 11.70 18.39 -21.67
CA GLN A 227 11.22 19.12 -22.85
C GLN A 227 9.76 18.75 -23.18
N GLY A 228 9.46 17.44 -23.20
CA GLY A 228 8.09 16.96 -23.44
C GLY A 228 7.11 17.43 -22.35
N PHE A 229 7.58 17.57 -21.10
CA PHE A 229 6.78 18.17 -20.03
C PHE A 229 6.54 19.66 -20.24
N LEU A 230 7.54 20.45 -20.65
CA LEU A 230 7.35 21.87 -20.89
C LEU A 230 6.35 22.13 -22.04
N GLU A 231 6.41 21.35 -23.10
CA GLU A 231 5.52 21.47 -24.25
C GLU A 231 4.10 20.97 -23.96
N LYS A 232 3.96 19.78 -23.36
CA LYS A 232 2.70 19.01 -23.30
C LYS A 232 2.27 18.63 -21.88
N GLY A 233 2.99 19.07 -20.86
CA GLY A 233 2.78 18.66 -19.47
C GLY A 233 1.54 19.25 -18.81
N ASN A 234 1.24 18.68 -17.65
CA ASN A 234 0.18 19.13 -16.73
C ASN A 234 0.32 20.64 -16.42
N SER A 235 -0.78 21.40 -16.48
CA SER A 235 -0.75 22.86 -16.33
C SER A 235 -0.39 23.28 -14.90
N SER A 236 -0.97 22.63 -13.89
CA SER A 236 -0.76 22.96 -12.48
C SER A 236 0.68 22.66 -12.04
N LEU A 237 1.19 21.47 -12.39
CA LEU A 237 2.55 21.07 -12.05
C LEU A 237 3.60 21.95 -12.75
N ARG A 238 3.37 22.33 -14.01
CA ARG A 238 4.24 23.29 -14.73
C ARG A 238 4.28 24.64 -14.03
N VAL A 239 3.12 25.14 -13.60
CA VAL A 239 3.02 26.41 -12.88
C VAL A 239 3.82 26.35 -11.57
N GLU A 240 3.71 25.25 -10.80
CA GLU A 240 4.46 25.12 -9.54
C GLU A 240 5.98 24.99 -9.76
N VAL A 241 6.42 24.26 -10.79
CA VAL A 241 7.85 24.23 -11.18
C VAL A 241 8.35 25.63 -11.55
N PHE A 242 7.59 26.37 -12.35
CA PHE A 242 7.97 27.73 -12.74
C PHE A 242 7.99 28.70 -11.55
N LYS A 243 7.02 28.60 -10.63
CA LYS A 243 7.00 29.37 -9.38
C LYS A 243 8.22 29.07 -8.53
N ALA A 244 8.58 27.80 -8.37
CA ALA A 244 9.76 27.39 -7.60
C ALA A 244 11.06 27.94 -8.24
N MET A 245 11.20 27.83 -9.56
CA MET A 245 12.33 28.40 -10.29
C MET A 245 12.43 29.92 -10.11
N THR A 246 11.30 30.62 -10.22
CA THR A 246 11.25 32.07 -10.02
C THR A 246 11.64 32.45 -8.59
N ARG A 247 11.12 31.74 -7.59
CA ARG A 247 11.44 31.96 -6.16
C ARG A 247 12.93 31.78 -5.89
N ILE A 248 13.53 30.72 -6.43
CA ILE A 248 14.96 30.43 -6.29
C ILE A 248 15.81 31.48 -6.98
N ALA A 249 15.46 31.88 -8.22
CA ALA A 249 16.20 32.88 -8.97
C ALA A 249 16.13 34.29 -8.34
N MET A 250 15.05 34.60 -7.63
CA MET A 250 14.89 35.87 -6.90
C MET A 250 15.55 35.87 -5.52
N ALA A 251 15.95 34.72 -5.00
CA ALA A 251 16.57 34.62 -3.69
C ALA A 251 18.04 35.06 -3.75
N ASN A 252 18.46 35.92 -2.80
CA ASN A 252 19.87 36.32 -2.65
C ASN A 252 20.79 35.12 -2.40
N HIS A 253 20.26 34.09 -1.73
CA HIS A 253 20.88 32.80 -1.55
C HIS A 253 19.78 31.74 -1.49
N ALA A 254 19.69 30.89 -2.51
CA ALA A 254 18.77 29.77 -2.51
C ALA A 254 19.44 28.56 -1.82
N PRO A 255 18.94 28.12 -0.65
CA PRO A 255 19.47 26.91 -0.01
C PRO A 255 19.10 25.68 -0.84
N ASP A 256 19.98 24.68 -0.86
CA ASP A 256 19.70 23.37 -1.45
C ASP A 256 18.57 22.68 -0.67
N PRO A 257 17.43 22.34 -1.30
CA PRO A 257 16.30 21.69 -0.61
C PRO A 257 16.66 20.32 0.00
N ALA A 258 17.66 19.64 -0.57
CA ALA A 258 18.19 18.39 -0.03
C ALA A 258 18.98 18.58 1.28
N LEU A 259 19.43 19.81 1.56
CA LEU A 259 20.19 20.16 2.76
C LEU A 259 19.30 20.86 3.79
N GLY A 260 19.67 20.77 5.07
CA GLY A 260 18.97 21.48 6.15
C GLY A 260 17.76 20.73 6.73
N ILE A 261 16.80 21.47 7.30
CA ILE A 261 15.63 20.92 8.00
C ILE A 261 14.58 20.46 6.97
N ASN A 262 13.90 19.34 7.24
CA ASN A 262 12.80 18.89 6.41
C ASN A 262 11.59 19.83 6.56
N HIS A 263 11.24 20.55 5.50
CA HIS A 263 10.08 21.43 5.43
C HIS A 263 8.85 20.77 4.77
N TRP A 264 8.97 19.51 4.33
CA TRP A 264 7.94 18.76 3.62
C TRP A 264 7.43 17.61 4.49
N ARG A 265 6.94 17.95 5.69
CA ARG A 265 6.33 16.98 6.61
C ARG A 265 4.83 16.93 6.42
N VAL A 266 4.24 15.74 6.38
CA VAL A 266 2.79 15.55 6.14
C VAL A 266 1.92 16.34 7.11
N GLN A 267 2.36 16.57 8.35
CA GLN A 267 1.61 17.36 9.35
C GLN A 267 1.39 18.82 8.96
N ASP A 268 2.24 19.36 8.08
CA ASP A 268 2.17 20.74 7.61
C ASP A 268 1.26 20.90 6.37
N TRP A 269 0.69 19.80 5.86
CA TRP A 269 -0.10 19.75 4.63
C TRP A 269 -1.52 19.26 4.87
N PRO A 270 -2.50 19.69 4.06
CA PRO A 270 -3.84 19.11 4.09
C PRO A 270 -3.73 17.59 3.96
N GLN A 271 -4.41 16.83 4.83
CA GLN A 271 -4.39 15.38 4.73
C GLN A 271 -4.86 14.99 3.33
N TYR A 272 -3.97 14.31 2.59
CA TYR A 272 -4.27 13.85 1.26
C TYR A 272 -5.48 12.92 1.30
N ASN A 273 -6.61 13.41 0.80
CA ASN A 273 -7.83 12.64 0.61
C ASN A 273 -8.07 12.50 -0.90
N PRO A 274 -7.83 11.30 -1.49
CA PRO A 274 -8.03 11.09 -2.92
C PRO A 274 -9.48 11.32 -3.37
N ASN A 275 -10.45 11.37 -2.44
CA ASN A 275 -11.87 11.56 -2.70
C ASN A 275 -12.37 12.99 -2.41
N ALA A 276 -11.54 13.89 -1.88
CA ALA A 276 -11.98 15.25 -1.52
C ALA A 276 -12.53 16.04 -2.74
N ALA A 277 -11.98 15.79 -3.93
CA ALA A 277 -12.47 16.42 -5.17
C ALA A 277 -13.89 15.99 -5.58
N ALA A 278 -14.42 14.88 -5.05
CA ALA A 278 -15.79 14.45 -5.29
C ALA A 278 -16.81 15.16 -4.38
N GLU A 279 -16.36 15.71 -3.25
CA GLU A 279 -17.23 16.38 -2.26
C GLU A 279 -17.41 17.88 -2.56
N GLU A 280 -16.41 18.53 -3.16
CA GLU A 280 -16.47 19.94 -3.57
C GLU A 280 -17.31 20.20 -4.84
N ALA A 281 -17.88 19.16 -5.47
CA ALA A 281 -18.78 19.29 -6.61
C ALA A 281 -20.26 19.55 -6.23
N THR A 282 -20.52 20.02 -5.00
CA THR A 282 -21.83 20.57 -4.62
C THR A 282 -21.80 22.09 -4.80
N PHE A 283 -22.01 22.52 -6.04
CA PHE A 283 -22.16 23.93 -6.37
C PHE A 283 -23.37 24.51 -5.60
N GLU A 284 -23.12 25.48 -4.72
CA GLU A 284 -24.15 26.44 -4.29
C GLU A 284 -24.60 27.22 -5.53
N VAL A 285 -25.79 26.88 -6.04
CA VAL A 285 -26.51 27.71 -7.00
C VAL A 285 -26.97 28.95 -6.23
N ILE A 286 -26.28 30.07 -6.42
CA ILE A 286 -26.81 31.38 -6.03
C ILE A 286 -27.83 31.76 -7.10
N GLU A 287 -29.12 31.59 -6.78
CA GLU A 287 -30.21 32.21 -7.54
C GLU A 287 -30.05 33.73 -7.43
N VAL A 288 -29.86 34.39 -8.58
CA VAL A 288 -29.94 35.83 -8.71
C VAL A 288 -31.35 36.12 -9.21
N ASP A 289 -32.18 36.73 -8.35
CA ASP A 289 -33.52 37.22 -8.72
C ASP A 289 -33.43 38.33 -9.78
N ASP A 290 -34.33 38.27 -10.77
CA ASP A 290 -34.49 39.19 -11.92
C ASP A 290 -34.76 40.66 -11.53
#